data_AF-A0A7V6AQP3-F1
#
_entry.id   AF-A0A7V6AQP3-F1
#
_cell.length_a   1.000
_cell.length_b   1.000
_cell.length_c   1.000
_cell.angle_alpha   90.00
_cell.angle_beta   90.00
_cell.angle_gamma   90.00
#
_symmetry.space_group_name_H-M   'P 1'
#
loop_
_entity.id
_entity.type
_entity.pdbx_description
1 polymer ?
#
loop_
_entity_poly.entity_id
_entity_poly.type
_entity_poly.pdbx_seq_one_letter_code
_entity_poly.pdbx_strand_id
1 'polypeptide(L)'
;EFSDAILYDFNTSARYGTRYLADLLREHGLAEYALAEYNAGPTALKRWKQTPHEKFRCVFVEGIDFRETRHYVKRVLGDYYAYKELWDGSL
;
A
#
# COMPACT_ATOMS: atom_id res chain seq x y z
N GLU A 1 -5.12 9.07 28.77
CA GLU A 1 -5.08 10.13 27.74
C GLU A 1 -4.42 9.57 26.50
N PHE A 2 -4.91 9.93 25.30
CA PHE A 2 -4.26 9.59 24.05
C PHE A 2 -3.13 10.59 23.81
N SER A 3 -1.92 10.10 23.55
CA SER A 3 -0.75 10.91 23.23
C SER A 3 -0.11 10.37 21.96
N ASP A 4 0.24 11.25 21.03
CA ASP A 4 0.91 10.89 19.77
C ASP A 4 2.22 10.15 20.00
N ALA A 5 2.83 10.29 21.19
CA ALA A 5 4.02 9.57 21.60
C ALA A 5 3.84 8.04 21.51
N ILE A 6 2.61 7.53 21.68
CA ILE A 6 2.30 6.10 21.62
C ILE A 6 2.50 5.52 20.21
N LEU A 7 2.48 6.35 19.17
CA LEU A 7 2.72 5.91 17.80
C LEU A 7 4.21 5.61 17.55
N TYR A 8 5.13 6.09 18.39
CA TYR A 8 6.54 5.71 18.29
C TYR A 8 6.83 4.35 18.93
N ASP A 9 5.89 3.76 19.68
CA ASP A 9 6.00 2.38 20.14
C ASP A 9 5.79 1.42 18.96
N PHE A 10 6.77 0.54 18.74
CA PHE A 10 6.77 -0.39 17.62
C PHE A 10 5.52 -1.29 17.61
N ASN A 11 5.16 -1.88 18.76
CA ASN A 11 4.04 -2.80 18.83
C ASN A 11 2.72 -2.11 18.50
N THR A 12 2.57 -0.88 18.98
CA THR A 12 1.40 -0.03 18.72
C THR A 12 1.31 0.33 17.24
N SER A 13 2.38 0.87 16.67
CA SER A 13 2.42 1.25 15.24
C SER A 13 2.23 0.05 14.32
N ALA A 14 2.90 -1.07 14.59
CA ALA A 14 2.75 -2.30 13.82
C ALA A 14 1.29 -2.77 13.87
N ARG A 15 0.68 -2.87 15.06
CA ARG A 15 -0.70 -3.35 15.21
C ARG A 15 -1.70 -2.49 14.44
N TYR A 16 -1.63 -1.17 14.57
CA TYR A 16 -2.57 -0.28 13.88
C TYR A 16 -2.30 -0.21 12.38
N GLY A 17 -1.04 -0.13 11.97
CA GLY A 17 -0.64 -0.12 10.56
C GLY A 17 -1.07 -1.40 9.83
N THR A 18 -0.81 -2.57 10.41
CA THR A 18 -1.23 -3.85 9.80
C THR A 18 -2.74 -4.00 9.79
N ARG A 19 -3.44 -3.52 10.82
CA ARG A 19 -4.90 -3.54 10.85
C ARG A 19 -5.47 -2.69 9.71
N TYR A 20 -5.01 -1.45 9.57
CA TYR A 20 -5.49 -0.54 8.54
C TYR A 20 -5.17 -1.09 7.13
N LEU A 21 -3.94 -1.57 6.90
CA LEU A 21 -3.57 -2.21 5.64
C LEU A 21 -4.46 -3.42 5.33
N ALA A 22 -4.78 -4.26 6.32
CA ALA A 22 -5.65 -5.41 6.15
C ALA A 22 -7.10 -5.02 5.81
N ASP A 23 -7.60 -3.90 6.35
CA ASP A 23 -8.90 -3.34 5.98
C ASP A 23 -8.88 -2.89 4.50
N LEU A 24 -7.86 -2.16 4.06
CA LEU A 24 -7.71 -1.72 2.66
C LEU A 24 -7.56 -2.88 1.67
N LEU A 25 -6.80 -3.92 2.02
CA LEU A 25 -6.64 -5.11 1.20
C LEU A 25 -7.97 -5.84 1.02
N ARG A 26 -8.78 -5.94 2.08
CA ARG A 26 -10.13 -6.53 2.02
C ARG A 26 -11.09 -5.69 1.18
N GLU A 27 -11.02 -4.36 1.29
CA GLU A 27 -11.88 -3.45 0.55
C GLU A 27 -11.59 -3.49 -0.96
N HIS A 28 -10.31 -3.44 -1.33
CA HIS A 28 -9.93 -3.25 -2.74
C HIS A 28 -9.58 -4.54 -3.48
N GLY A 29 -9.22 -5.61 -2.78
CA GLY A 29 -8.81 -6.90 -3.38
C GLY A 29 -7.50 -6.86 -4.19
N LEU A 30 -6.93 -5.67 -4.42
CA LEU A 30 -5.68 -5.44 -5.14
C LEU A 30 -4.68 -4.71 -4.23
N ALA A 31 -3.47 -5.25 -4.14
CA ALA A 31 -2.41 -4.69 -3.31
C ALA A 31 -2.00 -3.29 -3.78
N GLU A 32 -1.99 -3.03 -5.09
CA GLU A 32 -1.67 -1.72 -5.67
C GLU A 32 -2.64 -0.63 -5.20
N TYR A 33 -3.94 -0.96 -5.12
CA TYR A 33 -4.97 -0.02 -4.66
C TYR A 33 -4.82 0.24 -3.16
N ALA A 34 -4.65 -0.83 -2.38
CA ALA A 34 -4.46 -0.71 -0.94
C ALA A 34 -3.22 0.11 -0.59
N LEU A 35 -2.08 -0.14 -1.24
CA LEU A 35 -0.84 0.60 -1.01
C LEU A 35 -0.92 2.07 -1.48
N ALA A 36 -1.60 2.32 -2.61
CA ALA A 36 -1.79 3.67 -3.11
C ALA A 36 -2.67 4.50 -2.15
N GLU A 37 -3.76 3.93 -1.62
CA GLU A 37 -4.59 4.59 -0.61
C GLU A 37 -3.86 4.73 0.73
N TYR A 38 -3.12 3.71 1.17
CA TYR A 38 -2.36 3.79 2.42
C TYR A 38 -1.39 4.98 2.43
N ASN A 39 -0.77 5.30 1.28
CA ASN A 39 0.16 6.42 1.15
C ASN A 39 -0.49 7.75 0.79
N ALA A 40 -1.50 7.78 -0.08
CA ALA A 40 -2.06 9.02 -0.64
C ALA A 40 -3.52 9.31 -0.23
N GLY A 41 -4.15 8.39 0.49
CA GLY A 41 -5.53 8.48 0.96
C GLY A 41 -6.60 8.12 -0.08
N PRO A 42 -7.86 7.96 0.37
CA PRO A 42 -8.97 7.45 -0.45
C PRO A 42 -9.35 8.40 -1.60
N THR A 43 -9.23 9.71 -1.40
CA THR A 43 -9.56 10.71 -2.42
C THR A 43 -8.66 10.58 -3.65
N ALA A 44 -7.36 10.35 -3.44
CA ALA A 44 -6.40 10.17 -4.52
C ALA A 44 -6.67 8.86 -5.27
N LEU A 45 -6.90 7.76 -4.54
CA LEU A 45 -7.25 6.47 -5.15
C LEU A 45 -8.53 6.57 -6.00
N LYS A 46 -9.57 7.22 -5.49
CA LYS A 46 -10.83 7.42 -6.22
C LYS A 46 -10.61 8.13 -7.56
N ARG A 47 -9.74 9.14 -7.60
CA ARG A 47 -9.37 9.84 -8.85
C ARG A 47 -8.66 8.91 -9.83
N TRP A 48 -7.72 8.09 -9.37
CA TRP A 48 -6.96 7.20 -10.26
C TRP A 48 -7.81 6.05 -10.81
N LYS A 49 -8.76 5.51 -10.03
CA LYS A 49 -9.74 4.51 -10.50
C LYS A 49 -10.66 5.02 -11.62
N GLN A 50 -10.84 6.33 -11.74
CA GLN A 50 -11.64 6.90 -12.84
C GLN A 50 -10.90 6.93 -14.18
N THR A 51 -9.62 6.51 -14.23
CA THR A 51 -8.84 6.52 -15.46
C THR A 51 -9.07 5.25 -16.30
N PRO A 52 -9.05 5.33 -17.65
CA PRO A 52 -9.43 4.23 -18.54
C PRO A 52 -8.59 2.95 -18.45
N HIS A 53 -7.48 2.99 -17.71
CA HIS A 53 -6.46 1.95 -17.72
C HIS A 53 -6.44 1.09 -16.43
N GLU A 54 -7.44 1.21 -15.57
CA GLU A 54 -7.50 0.52 -14.27
C GLU A 54 -7.41 -1.02 -14.37
N LYS A 55 -7.77 -1.60 -15.53
CA LYS A 55 -7.86 -3.06 -15.71
C LYS A 55 -6.51 -3.77 -15.66
N PHE A 56 -5.41 -3.05 -15.84
CA PHE A 56 -4.06 -3.62 -15.79
C PHE A 56 -3.28 -3.03 -14.63
N ARG A 57 -2.90 -3.89 -13.67
CA ARG A 57 -2.19 -3.49 -12.43
C ARG A 57 -0.97 -2.60 -12.68
N CYS A 58 -0.11 -2.98 -13.63
CA CYS A 58 1.07 -2.19 -13.99
C CYS A 58 0.70 -0.83 -14.56
N VAL A 59 -0.32 -0.76 -15.42
CA VAL A 59 -0.75 0.50 -16.04
C VAL A 59 -1.39 1.43 -15.02
N PHE A 60 -2.17 0.88 -14.07
CA PHE A 60 -2.64 1.66 -12.92
C PHE A 60 -1.47 2.29 -12.16
N VAL A 61 -0.46 1.50 -11.78
CA VAL A 61 0.70 2.00 -11.02
C VAL A 61 1.43 3.10 -11.79
N GLU A 62 1.69 2.92 -13.08
CA GLU A 62 2.33 3.98 -13.90
C GLU A 62 1.45 5.23 -14.05
N GLY A 63 0.12 5.07 -14.01
CA GLY A 63 -0.86 6.15 -14.09
C GLY A 63 -1.00 7.01 -12.83
N ILE A 64 -0.45 6.58 -11.69
CA ILE A 64 -0.43 7.37 -10.45
C ILE A 64 0.39 8.65 -10.69
N ASP A 65 -0.25 9.81 -10.68
CA ASP A 65 0.39 11.12 -10.96
C ASP A 65 1.34 11.58 -9.85
N PHE A 66 1.09 11.16 -8.60
CA PHE A 66 1.99 11.41 -7.48
C PHE A 66 3.23 10.52 -7.60
N ARG A 67 4.36 11.13 -8.00
CA ARG A 67 5.64 10.43 -8.17
C ARG A 67 6.07 9.67 -6.92
N GLU A 68 5.86 10.26 -5.74
CA GLU A 68 6.14 9.63 -4.45
C GLU A 68 5.31 8.35 -4.27
N THR A 69 4.00 8.44 -4.40
CA THR A 69 3.08 7.30 -4.26
C THR A 69 3.38 6.20 -5.28
N ARG A 70 3.67 6.58 -6.54
CA ARG A 70 4.10 5.64 -7.57
C ARG A 70 5.35 4.85 -7.15
N HIS A 71 6.37 5.55 -6.65
CA HIS A 71 7.59 4.91 -6.17
C HIS A 71 7.35 4.07 -4.90
N TYR A 72 6.50 4.56 -3.99
CA TYR A 72 6.12 3.84 -2.77
C TYR A 72 5.50 2.48 -3.08
N VAL A 73 4.48 2.46 -3.96
CA VAL A 73 3.80 1.20 -4.36
C VAL A 73 4.80 0.22 -4.96
N LYS A 74 5.65 0.68 -5.89
CA LYS A 74 6.67 -0.17 -6.53
C LYS A 74 7.67 -0.72 -5.51
N ARG A 75 8.15 0.12 -4.58
CA ARG A 75 9.11 -0.28 -3.55
C ARG A 75 8.52 -1.33 -2.62
N VAL A 76 7.34 -1.09 -2.06
CA VAL A 76 6.73 -2.03 -1.10
C VAL A 76 6.40 -3.37 -1.75
N LEU A 77 5.93 -3.38 -3.00
CA LEU A 77 5.73 -4.63 -3.73
C LEU A 77 7.05 -5.36 -4.01
N GLY A 78 8.09 -4.64 -4.41
CA GLY A 78 9.42 -5.21 -4.60
C GLY A 78 9.97 -5.84 -3.32
N ASP A 79 9.90 -5.10 -2.21
CA ASP A 79 10.32 -5.57 -0.89
C ASP A 79 9.48 -6.79 -0.46
N TYR A 80 8.16 -6.78 -0.67
CA TYR A 80 7.29 -7.91 -0.36
C TYR A 80 7.72 -9.18 -1.08
N TYR A 81 7.97 -9.11 -2.40
CA TYR A 81 8.42 -10.29 -3.15
C TYR A 81 9.82 -10.73 -2.72
N ALA A 82 10.74 -9.81 -2.45
CA ALA A 82 12.07 -10.14 -1.95
C ALA A 82 12.03 -10.83 -0.58
N TYR A 83 11.21 -10.32 0.35
CA TYR A 83 11.00 -10.96 1.66
C TYR A 83 10.32 -12.31 1.54
N LYS A 84 9.33 -12.42 0.65
CA LYS A 84 8.64 -13.69 0.39
C LYS A 84 9.62 -14.74 -0.12
N GLU A 85 10.47 -14.40 -1.08
CA GLU A 85 11.53 -15.27 -1.60
C GLU A 85 12.46 -15.74 -0.46
N LEU A 86 12.93 -14.80 0.37
CA LEU A 86 13.85 -15.07 1.47
C LEU A 86 13.24 -15.99 2.54
N TRP A 87 11.94 -15.86 2.82
CA TRP A 87 11.25 -16.62 3.86
C TRP A 87 10.68 -17.95 3.38
N ASP A 88 10.20 -18.03 2.14
CA ASP A 88 9.62 -19.24 1.55
C ASP A 88 10.71 -20.23 1.08
N GLY A 89 11.98 -19.79 1.01
CA GLY A 89 13.14 -20.65 0.78
C GLY A 89 13.27 -21.17 -0.65
N SER A 90 12.69 -20.48 -1.64
CA SER A 90 12.80 -20.85 -3.05
C SER A 90 14.15 -20.44 -3.64
N LEU A 91 15.16 -21.32 -3.47
CA LEU A 91 16.37 -21.41 -4.30
C LEU A 91 16.56 -22.88 -4.74
#